data_AF-A0A1Y1JRS5-F1
#
_entry.id   AF-A0A1Y1JRS5-F1
#
_cell.length_a   1.000
_cell.length_b   1.000
_cell.length_c   1.000
_cell.angle_alpha   90.00
_cell.angle_beta   90.00
_cell.angle_gamma   90.00
#
_symmetry.space_group_name_H-M   'P 1'
#
loop_
_entity.id
_entity.type
_entity.pdbx_description
1 polymer ?
#
loop_
_entity_poly.entity_id
_entity_poly.type
_entity_poly.pdbx_seq_one_letter_code
_entity_poly.pdbx_strand_id
1 'polypeptide(L)'
;MRLHTFSYIYQLVADFITYENIMNGVQIYAPDTNKYNCLHLNYQDIKEYESQIKPECEKIMFYFAKIYNSRKDKYFVHKGLKYLYYWIYERILAMKNFNHVVTIYDRLYKNFITFWKEKNISEIDIGILTESELRKIALLYKMYKCMNNRKKYIEKPEEKEYCDTLSYFISQNKPKYSDISRPWYSRQTGDSCPPEKPCKSSLSRPVLVAFFIAIIMSLFLFYVLKYTSYGSKVISKQKNKRYNRDYIYEEGWDAHEIPQICDNTYETPQMYYNTNETPEIHYNMYDDSRRRIIYNSY
;
A
#
# COMPACT_ATOMS: atom_id res chain seq x y z
N MET A 1 14.53 3.87 -1.91
CA MET A 1 13.30 3.84 -1.07
C MET A 1 12.92 5.21 -0.47
N ARG A 2 13.85 6.05 0.03
CA ARG A 2 13.51 7.33 0.70
C ARG A 2 12.84 8.42 -0.16
N LEU A 3 13.11 8.49 -1.47
CA LEU A 3 12.55 9.54 -2.35
C LEU A 3 11.06 9.35 -2.66
N HIS A 4 10.60 8.10 -2.81
CA HIS A 4 9.18 7.81 -3.06
C HIS A 4 8.28 8.18 -1.88
N THR A 5 8.74 7.94 -0.65
CA THR A 5 8.03 8.35 0.57
C THR A 5 7.88 9.86 0.68
N PHE A 6 8.90 10.64 0.29
CA PHE A 6 8.82 12.10 0.36
C PHE A 6 7.83 12.67 -0.65
N SER A 7 7.84 12.16 -1.89
CA SER A 7 6.91 12.58 -2.94
C SER A 7 5.45 12.31 -2.57
N TYR A 8 5.15 11.12 -2.01
CA TYR A 8 3.81 10.77 -1.56
C TYR A 8 3.31 11.69 -0.43
N ILE A 9 4.13 11.94 0.59
CA ILE A 9 3.74 12.79 1.72
C ILE A 9 3.51 14.23 1.25
N TYR A 10 4.34 14.75 0.33
CA TYR A 10 4.14 16.09 -0.22
C TYR A 10 2.84 16.20 -1.01
N GLN A 11 2.51 15.21 -1.85
CA GLN A 11 1.24 15.17 -2.57
C GLN A 11 0.04 15.09 -1.61
N LEU A 12 0.15 14.26 -0.56
CA LEU A 12 -0.87 14.19 0.49
C LEU A 12 -1.11 15.56 1.14
N VAL A 13 -0.02 16.25 1.50
CA VAL A 13 -0.05 17.57 2.13
C VAL A 13 -0.61 18.64 1.19
N ALA A 14 -0.32 18.58 -0.12
CA ALA A 14 -0.89 19.52 -1.07
C ALA A 14 -2.42 19.42 -1.14
N ASP A 15 -2.96 18.21 -1.06
CA ASP A 15 -4.41 17.98 -1.09
C ASP A 15 -5.12 18.38 0.21
N PHE A 16 -4.38 18.56 1.32
CA PHE A 16 -4.96 18.98 2.60
C PHE A 16 -5.69 20.32 2.50
N ILE A 17 -5.34 21.19 1.55
CA ILE A 17 -6.11 22.44 1.32
C ILE A 17 -7.55 22.15 0.89
N THR A 18 -7.77 21.13 0.07
CA THR A 18 -9.11 20.74 -0.40
C THR A 18 -9.93 20.22 0.78
N TYR A 19 -9.33 19.38 1.62
CA TYR A 19 -9.99 18.84 2.81
C TYR A 19 -10.21 19.89 3.90
N GLU A 20 -9.29 20.85 4.04
CA GLU A 20 -9.47 22.02 4.90
C GLU A 20 -10.65 22.87 4.46
N ASN A 21 -10.78 23.13 3.16
CA ASN A 21 -11.92 23.85 2.61
C ASN A 21 -13.23 23.07 2.81
N ILE A 22 -13.21 21.74 2.73
CA ILE A 22 -14.37 20.90 3.04
C ILE A 22 -14.73 21.00 4.53
N MET A 23 -13.73 20.94 5.41
CA MET A 23 -13.88 21.05 6.86
C MET A 23 -14.38 22.44 7.29
N ASN A 24 -13.87 23.51 6.70
CA ASN A 24 -14.23 24.89 7.05
C ASN A 24 -15.47 25.41 6.31
N GLY A 25 -15.73 24.89 5.10
CA GLY A 25 -16.90 25.24 4.28
C GLY A 25 -18.20 24.59 4.74
N VAL A 26 -18.19 23.89 5.89
CA VAL A 26 -19.40 23.39 6.55
C VAL A 26 -20.13 24.60 7.14
N GLN A 27 -20.96 25.26 6.34
CA GLN A 27 -22.00 26.11 6.91
C GLN A 27 -22.98 25.22 7.68
N ILE A 28 -23.43 25.72 8.83
CA ILE A 28 -24.15 25.04 9.92
C ILE A 28 -25.59 24.66 9.51
N TYR A 29 -25.75 24.02 8.37
CA TYR A 29 -26.94 23.25 8.00
C TYR A 29 -26.55 21.78 7.96
N ALA A 30 -25.94 21.32 9.05
CA ALA A 30 -25.79 19.90 9.28
C ALA A 30 -27.21 19.35 9.48
N PRO A 31 -27.60 18.27 8.79
CA PRO A 31 -28.87 17.61 9.07
C PRO A 31 -28.94 17.24 10.55
N ASP A 32 -30.12 17.30 11.16
CA ASP A 32 -30.35 17.05 12.60
C ASP A 32 -29.72 15.74 13.11
N THR A 33 -29.55 14.79 12.20
CA THR A 33 -28.85 13.51 12.40
C THR A 33 -27.42 13.65 12.92
N ASN A 34 -26.68 14.68 12.49
CA ASN A 34 -25.30 14.90 12.94
C ASN A 34 -25.24 15.40 14.39
N LYS A 35 -26.20 16.25 14.79
CA LYS A 35 -26.32 16.73 16.17
C LYS A 35 -26.61 15.59 17.14
N TYR A 36 -27.49 14.67 16.74
CA TYR A 36 -27.78 13.47 17.53
C TYR A 36 -26.53 12.63 17.79
N ASN A 37 -25.69 12.41 16.78
CA ASN A 37 -24.46 11.63 16.92
C ASN A 37 -23.51 12.21 17.97
N CYS A 38 -23.43 13.53 18.07
CA CYS A 38 -22.54 14.21 19.01
C CYS A 38 -23.00 14.11 20.46
N LEU A 39 -24.31 13.99 20.71
CA LEU A 39 -24.86 13.84 22.06
C LEU A 39 -24.55 12.48 22.68
N HIS A 40 -24.37 11.45 21.85
CA HIS A 40 -24.14 10.07 22.30
C HIS A 40 -22.67 9.65 22.28
N LEU A 41 -21.75 10.56 21.99
CA LEU A 41 -20.32 10.29 22.15
C LEU A 41 -20.02 10.03 23.63
N ASN A 42 -19.55 8.82 23.94
CA ASN A 42 -18.98 8.55 25.25
C ASN A 42 -17.64 9.31 25.33
N TYR A 43 -17.45 10.12 26.37
CA TYR A 43 -16.22 10.89 26.63
C TYR A 43 -15.38 10.33 27.78
N GLN A 44 -15.73 9.20 28.42
CA GLN A 44 -15.07 8.72 29.65
C GLN A 44 -13.53 8.69 29.58
N ASP A 45 -12.93 8.19 28.49
CA ASP A 45 -11.46 8.06 28.36
C ASP A 45 -10.79 9.32 27.75
N ILE A 46 -11.59 10.32 27.40
CA ILE A 46 -11.15 11.58 26.75
C ILE A 46 -11.85 12.79 27.39
N LYS A 47 -12.23 12.67 28.66
CA LYS A 47 -13.09 13.62 29.37
C LYS A 47 -12.44 15.01 29.44
N GLU A 48 -11.12 15.03 29.60
CA GLU A 48 -10.33 16.27 29.60
C GLU A 48 -10.45 17.06 28.27
N TYR A 49 -10.80 16.38 27.18
CA TYR A 49 -10.94 16.97 25.84
C TYR A 49 -12.41 17.21 25.42
N GLU A 50 -13.39 16.83 26.26
CA GLU A 50 -14.81 16.94 25.92
C GLU A 50 -15.18 18.37 25.52
N SER A 51 -14.68 19.37 26.25
CA SER A 51 -14.98 20.78 26.01
C SER A 51 -14.46 21.30 24.67
N GLN A 52 -13.38 20.72 24.11
CA GLN A 52 -12.88 21.10 22.79
C GLN A 52 -13.48 20.24 21.67
N ILE A 53 -13.77 18.96 21.93
CA ILE A 53 -14.33 18.05 20.93
C ILE A 53 -15.81 18.36 20.68
N LYS A 54 -16.59 18.59 21.74
CA LYS A 54 -18.04 18.80 21.66
C LYS A 54 -18.46 19.92 20.69
N PRO A 55 -17.88 21.14 20.74
CA PRO A 55 -18.24 22.19 19.79
C PRO A 55 -17.85 21.88 18.34
N GLU A 56 -16.82 21.06 18.14
CA GLU A 56 -16.33 20.68 16.80
C GLU A 56 -16.99 19.40 16.28
N CYS A 57 -17.70 18.66 17.12
CA CYS A 57 -18.20 17.33 16.77
C CYS A 57 -19.15 17.36 15.56
N GLU A 58 -20.11 18.28 15.52
CA GLU A 58 -21.07 18.34 14.42
C GLU A 58 -20.38 18.60 13.08
N LYS A 59 -19.36 19.46 13.11
CA LYS A 59 -18.49 19.77 11.97
C LYS A 59 -17.71 18.54 11.50
N ILE A 60 -17.16 17.76 12.43
CA ILE A 60 -16.46 16.51 12.13
C ILE A 60 -17.41 15.46 11.55
N MET A 61 -18.62 15.31 12.11
CA MET A 61 -19.62 14.37 11.60
C MET A 61 -20.08 14.73 10.18
N PHE A 62 -20.29 16.03 9.92
CA PHE A 62 -20.57 16.51 8.57
C PHE A 62 -19.41 16.25 7.62
N TYR A 63 -18.18 16.52 8.06
CA TYR A 63 -16.98 16.23 7.28
C TYR A 63 -16.93 14.76 6.89
N PHE A 64 -17.11 13.83 7.84
CA PHE A 64 -17.18 12.40 7.56
C PHE A 64 -18.26 12.07 6.53
N ALA A 65 -19.48 12.58 6.71
CA ALA A 65 -20.57 12.35 5.77
C ALA A 65 -20.21 12.83 4.35
N LYS A 66 -19.60 14.02 4.22
CA LYS A 66 -19.20 14.59 2.94
C LYS A 66 -18.09 13.79 2.26
N ILE A 67 -17.04 13.44 2.99
CA ILE A 67 -15.95 12.59 2.47
C ILE A 67 -16.50 11.22 2.07
N TYR A 68 -17.34 10.62 2.90
CA TYR A 68 -17.87 9.28 2.64
C TYR A 68 -18.87 9.25 1.47
N ASN A 69 -19.66 10.30 1.27
CA ASN A 69 -20.53 10.42 0.10
C ASN A 69 -19.73 10.48 -1.22
N SER A 70 -18.44 10.83 -1.17
CA SER A 70 -17.50 10.76 -2.29
C SER A 70 -16.87 9.37 -2.52
N ARG A 71 -17.42 8.30 -1.92
CA ARG A 71 -16.89 6.91 -1.94
C ARG A 71 -16.54 6.29 -3.30
N LYS A 72 -16.97 6.90 -4.42
CA LYS A 72 -16.54 6.46 -5.76
C LYS A 72 -15.02 6.57 -5.93
N ASP A 73 -14.40 7.51 -5.22
CA ASP A 73 -12.95 7.67 -5.17
C ASP A 73 -12.41 7.24 -3.79
N LYS A 74 -11.96 5.99 -3.68
CA LYS A 74 -11.36 5.46 -2.44
C LYS A 74 -10.13 6.26 -2.00
N TYR A 75 -9.37 6.81 -2.95
CA TYR A 75 -8.16 7.57 -2.67
C TYR A 75 -8.48 8.93 -2.06
N PHE A 76 -9.52 9.60 -2.57
CA PHE A 76 -10.07 10.81 -1.96
C PHE A 76 -10.54 10.57 -0.52
N VAL A 77 -11.28 9.48 -0.28
CA VAL A 77 -11.73 9.12 1.07
C VAL A 77 -10.54 8.92 2.01
N HIS A 78 -9.56 8.12 1.59
CA HIS A 78 -8.38 7.83 2.40
C HIS A 78 -7.61 9.08 2.81
N LYS A 79 -7.39 10.00 1.85
CA LYS A 79 -6.70 11.25 2.11
C LYS A 79 -7.51 12.18 3.02
N GLY A 80 -8.84 12.23 2.86
CA GLY A 80 -9.71 13.01 3.76
C GLY A 80 -9.68 12.49 5.19
N LEU A 81 -9.73 11.17 5.37
CA LEU A 81 -9.62 10.55 6.70
C LEU A 81 -8.26 10.85 7.36
N LYS A 82 -7.16 10.83 6.60
CA LYS A 82 -5.83 11.27 7.09
C LYS A 82 -5.77 12.75 7.42
N TYR A 83 -6.45 13.60 6.64
CA TYR A 83 -6.55 15.02 6.95
C TYR A 83 -7.25 15.26 8.29
N LEU A 84 -8.37 14.55 8.56
CA LEU A 84 -9.05 14.67 9.84
C LEU A 84 -8.13 14.28 11.01
N TYR A 85 -7.34 13.21 10.84
CA TYR A 85 -6.36 12.79 11.83
C TYR A 85 -5.33 13.89 12.14
N TYR A 86 -4.79 14.53 11.09
CA TYR A 86 -3.95 15.73 11.21
C TYR A 86 -4.69 16.91 11.88
N TRP A 87 -5.95 17.13 11.53
CA TRP A 87 -6.74 18.25 12.03
C TRP A 87 -6.99 18.12 13.54
N ILE A 88 -7.33 16.93 14.04
CA ILE A 88 -7.50 16.65 15.48
C ILE A 88 -6.19 16.94 16.23
N TYR A 89 -5.06 16.48 15.67
CA TYR A 89 -3.75 16.68 16.27
C TYR A 89 -3.37 18.16 16.40
N GLU A 90 -3.62 18.99 15.39
CA GLU A 90 -3.27 20.42 15.45
C GLU A 90 -4.31 21.29 16.19
N ARG A 91 -5.61 20.96 16.12
CA ARG A 91 -6.68 21.82 16.64
C ARG A 91 -7.18 21.45 18.03
N ILE A 92 -7.36 20.16 18.31
CA ILE A 92 -7.97 19.69 19.56
C ILE A 92 -6.88 19.50 20.61
N LEU A 93 -5.78 18.85 20.23
CA LEU A 93 -4.75 18.41 21.15
C LEU A 93 -3.55 19.34 21.13
N ALA A 94 -3.73 20.63 21.43
CA ALA A 94 -2.61 21.60 21.47
C ALA A 94 -1.37 21.13 22.28
N MET A 95 -1.52 20.11 23.15
CA MET A 95 -0.47 19.42 23.92
C MET A 95 0.21 18.21 23.20
N LYS A 96 -0.13 17.90 21.95
CA LYS A 96 0.50 16.90 21.06
C LYS A 96 0.59 15.47 21.61
N ASN A 97 -0.30 15.05 22.52
CA ASN A 97 -0.34 13.66 22.97
C ASN A 97 -0.98 12.76 21.89
N PHE A 98 -0.14 11.99 21.22
CA PHE A 98 -0.53 11.14 20.09
C PHE A 98 -1.58 10.09 20.45
N ASN A 99 -1.49 9.48 21.64
CA ASN A 99 -2.43 8.42 22.04
C ASN A 99 -3.86 8.96 22.14
N HIS A 100 -4.03 10.20 22.61
CA HIS A 100 -5.35 10.83 22.62
C HIS A 100 -5.85 11.16 21.22
N VAL A 101 -4.97 11.48 20.26
CA VAL A 101 -5.39 11.67 18.84
C VAL A 101 -6.04 10.39 18.33
N VAL A 102 -5.35 9.26 18.54
CA VAL A 102 -5.83 7.93 18.13
C VAL A 102 -7.20 7.66 18.75
N THR A 103 -7.32 7.82 20.08
CA THR A 103 -8.55 7.52 20.81
C THR A 103 -9.72 8.41 20.39
N ILE A 104 -9.49 9.72 20.25
CA ILE A 104 -10.52 10.68 19.82
C ILE A 104 -10.98 10.34 18.40
N TYR A 105 -10.03 10.13 17.50
CA TYR A 105 -10.31 9.78 16.12
C TYR A 105 -11.13 8.49 16.00
N ASP A 106 -10.69 7.42 16.68
CA ASP A 106 -11.36 6.12 16.66
C ASP A 106 -12.79 6.20 17.22
N ARG A 107 -13.01 6.94 18.31
CA ARG A 107 -14.36 7.16 18.86
C ARG A 107 -15.26 7.92 17.90
N LEU A 108 -14.78 9.02 17.32
CA LEU A 108 -15.53 9.81 16.36
C LEU A 108 -15.88 8.98 15.12
N TYR A 109 -14.92 8.20 14.61
CA TYR A 109 -15.12 7.34 13.45
C TYR A 109 -16.08 6.19 13.73
N LYS A 110 -15.91 5.46 14.85
CA LYS A 110 -16.83 4.38 15.26
C LYS A 110 -18.26 4.86 15.45
N ASN A 111 -18.43 6.04 16.03
CA ASN A 111 -19.75 6.64 16.20
C ASN A 111 -20.38 7.00 14.85
N PHE A 112 -19.59 7.62 13.95
CA PHE A 112 -20.01 7.90 12.58
C PHE A 112 -20.44 6.63 11.84
N ILE A 113 -19.61 5.58 11.86
CA ILE A 113 -19.91 4.29 11.20
C ILE A 113 -21.14 3.64 11.80
N THR A 114 -21.28 3.64 13.13
CA THR A 114 -22.44 3.03 13.82
C THR A 114 -23.74 3.67 13.39
N PHE A 115 -23.76 5.00 13.28
CA PHE A 115 -24.91 5.73 12.77
C PHE A 115 -25.20 5.45 11.29
N TRP A 116 -24.15 5.25 10.48
CA TRP A 116 -24.27 5.00 9.04
C TRP A 116 -24.37 3.52 8.63
N LYS A 117 -24.51 2.59 9.60
CA LYS A 117 -24.54 1.12 9.39
C LYS A 117 -25.57 0.64 8.36
N GLU A 118 -26.59 1.43 8.05
CA GLU A 118 -27.58 1.12 7.02
C GLU A 118 -27.00 1.05 5.58
N LYS A 119 -25.75 1.51 5.34
CA LYS A 119 -25.20 1.67 3.98
C LYS A 119 -24.08 0.72 3.56
N ASN A 120 -23.88 -0.43 4.22
CA ASN A 120 -22.82 -1.40 3.87
C ASN A 120 -21.45 -0.74 3.70
N ILE A 121 -21.04 0.03 4.71
CA ILE A 121 -19.73 0.68 4.70
C ILE A 121 -18.67 -0.39 4.90
N SER A 122 -17.95 -0.75 3.84
CA SER A 122 -16.74 -1.59 3.96
C SER A 122 -15.77 -0.89 4.91
N GLU A 123 -15.18 -1.64 5.84
CA GLU A 123 -14.08 -1.15 6.67
C GLU A 123 -13.00 -0.58 5.74
N ILE A 124 -12.82 0.73 5.80
CA ILE A 124 -11.73 1.39 5.07
C ILE A 124 -10.54 1.28 6.01
N ASP A 125 -9.50 0.56 5.59
CA ASP A 125 -8.21 0.65 6.29
C ASP A 125 -7.65 2.04 6.08
N ILE A 126 -7.83 2.87 7.11
CA ILE A 126 -7.43 4.28 7.11
C ILE A 126 -5.91 4.40 7.17
N GLY A 127 -5.21 3.35 7.62
CA GLY A 127 -3.79 3.40 7.94
C GLY A 127 -3.52 4.46 9.01
N ILE A 128 -3.42 4.04 10.27
CA ILE A 128 -3.11 4.95 11.38
C ILE A 128 -1.74 5.59 11.11
N LEU A 129 -1.70 6.93 11.04
CA LEU A 129 -0.45 7.66 10.93
C LEU A 129 0.31 7.50 12.24
N THR A 130 1.57 7.10 12.19
CA THR A 130 2.44 7.11 13.38
C THR A 130 2.68 8.54 13.87
N GLU A 131 3.05 8.70 15.14
CA GLU A 131 3.38 10.02 15.71
C GLU A 131 4.45 10.77 14.88
N SER A 132 5.47 10.04 14.42
CA SER A 132 6.53 10.62 13.58
C SER A 132 6.00 11.11 12.24
N GLU A 133 5.12 10.34 11.60
CA GLU A 133 4.49 10.75 10.33
C GLU A 133 3.59 11.95 10.53
N LEU A 134 2.81 11.98 11.61
CA LEU A 134 1.90 13.07 11.92
C LEU A 134 2.65 14.39 12.16
N ARG A 135 3.75 14.34 12.93
CA ARG A 135 4.65 15.49 13.13
C ARG A 135 5.25 15.99 11.81
N LYS A 136 5.69 15.08 10.94
CA LYS A 136 6.24 15.43 9.62
C LYS A 136 5.17 16.06 8.72
N ILE A 137 3.98 15.48 8.68
CA ILE A 137 2.84 15.99 7.91
C ILE A 137 2.46 17.39 8.41
N ALA A 138 2.38 17.59 9.72
CA ALA A 138 2.06 18.87 10.31
C ALA A 138 3.08 19.96 9.93
N LEU A 139 4.38 19.65 10.06
CA LEU A 139 5.44 20.56 9.66
C LEU A 139 5.39 20.87 8.15
N LEU A 140 5.26 19.84 7.30
CA LEU A 140 5.18 20.00 5.86
C LEU A 140 3.96 20.82 5.43
N TYR A 141 2.82 20.63 6.08
CA TYR A 141 1.63 21.39 5.77
C TYR A 141 1.70 22.84 6.25
N LYS A 142 2.35 23.10 7.40
CA LYS A 142 2.68 24.46 7.83
C LYS A 142 3.57 25.16 6.79
N MET A 143 4.61 24.47 6.30
CA MET A 143 5.47 24.98 5.22
C MET A 143 4.67 25.23 3.93
N TYR A 144 3.82 24.29 3.54
CA TYR A 144 2.96 24.40 2.36
C TYR A 144 2.04 25.63 2.44
N LYS A 145 1.41 25.86 3.59
CA LYS A 145 0.59 27.05 3.84
C LYS A 145 1.40 28.33 3.69
N CYS A 146 2.59 28.43 4.30
CA CYS A 146 3.45 29.60 4.16
C CYS A 146 3.82 29.88 2.69
N MET A 147 4.12 28.83 1.92
CA MET A 147 4.52 28.97 0.53
C MET A 147 3.38 29.40 -0.39
N ASN A 148 2.19 28.83 -0.20
CA ASN A 148 1.07 29.00 -1.13
C ASN A 148 0.07 30.08 -0.72
N ASN A 149 -0.07 30.39 0.58
CA ASN A 149 -1.05 31.34 1.09
C ASN A 149 -0.45 32.71 1.45
N ARG A 150 0.54 33.20 0.68
CA ARG A 150 1.30 34.43 0.94
C ARG A 150 0.49 35.72 1.18
N LYS A 151 -0.83 35.74 0.93
CA LYS A 151 -1.63 36.97 0.95
C LYS A 151 -2.96 36.90 1.71
N LYS A 152 -3.39 35.74 2.24
CA LYS A 152 -4.81 35.61 2.64
C LYS A 152 -5.12 35.40 4.12
N TYR A 153 -4.37 34.62 4.90
CA TYR A 153 -4.75 34.34 6.30
C TYR A 153 -3.55 33.91 7.15
N ILE A 154 -2.73 34.85 7.60
CA ILE A 154 -1.82 34.59 8.72
C ILE A 154 -2.37 35.37 9.91
N GLU A 155 -3.20 34.70 10.71
CA GLU A 155 -3.91 35.32 11.83
C GLU A 155 -3.03 35.46 13.08
N LYS A 156 -2.00 34.62 13.21
CA LYS A 156 -1.15 34.57 14.41
C LYS A 156 0.25 35.14 14.15
N PRO A 157 0.78 36.01 15.03
CA PRO A 157 2.14 36.55 14.93
C PRO A 157 3.23 35.47 14.79
N GLU A 158 3.12 34.37 15.54
CA GLU A 158 4.07 33.24 15.50
C GLU A 158 4.08 32.53 14.14
N GLU A 159 2.92 32.42 13.49
CA GLU A 159 2.84 31.82 12.15
C GLU A 159 3.50 32.73 11.10
N LYS A 160 3.37 34.05 11.28
CA LYS A 160 4.02 35.04 10.43
C LYS A 160 5.54 34.94 10.54
N GLU A 161 6.07 34.94 11.75
CA GLU A 161 7.51 34.80 12.01
C GLU A 161 8.07 33.50 11.40
N TYR A 162 7.34 32.39 11.57
CA TYR A 162 7.71 31.11 10.97
C TYR A 162 7.74 31.19 9.43
N CYS A 163 6.72 31.77 8.81
CA CYS A 163 6.66 31.91 7.36
C CYS A 163 7.71 32.86 6.79
N ASP A 164 8.03 33.95 7.50
CA ASP A 164 9.07 34.91 7.13
C ASP A 164 10.44 34.25 7.22
N THR A 165 10.71 33.53 8.31
CA THR A 165 11.95 32.74 8.50
C THR A 165 12.10 31.68 7.42
N LEU A 166 11.04 30.91 7.14
CA LEU A 166 11.04 29.91 6.07
C LEU A 166 11.29 30.56 4.70
N SER A 167 10.66 31.70 4.42
CA SER A 167 10.83 32.44 3.17
C SER A 167 12.26 32.96 3.02
N TYR A 168 12.88 33.42 4.11
CA TYR A 168 14.28 33.80 4.16
C TYR A 168 15.21 32.60 3.90
N PHE A 169 15.00 31.46 4.57
CA PHE A 169 15.79 30.26 4.31
C PHE A 169 15.70 29.79 2.86
N ILE A 170 14.48 29.77 2.29
CA ILE A 170 14.28 29.41 0.90
C ILE A 170 14.98 30.42 -0.01
N SER A 171 14.93 31.73 0.27
CA SER A 171 15.57 32.76 -0.56
C SER A 171 17.09 32.68 -0.56
N GLN A 172 17.71 32.43 0.60
CA GLN A 172 19.16 32.24 0.76
C GLN A 172 19.66 30.96 0.09
N ASN A 173 18.84 29.90 0.10
CA ASN A 173 19.19 28.61 -0.48
C ASN A 173 18.57 28.39 -1.87
N LYS A 174 18.10 29.46 -2.54
CA LYS A 174 17.67 29.33 -3.93
C LYS A 174 18.88 28.85 -4.72
N PRO A 175 18.80 27.69 -5.40
CA PRO A 175 19.86 27.30 -6.31
C PRO A 175 20.04 28.44 -7.31
N LYS A 176 21.28 28.89 -7.50
CA LYS A 176 21.60 29.87 -8.54
C LYS A 176 21.08 29.27 -9.85
N TYR A 177 20.07 29.93 -10.43
CA TYR A 177 19.34 29.43 -11.59
C TYR A 177 20.24 29.11 -12.81
N SER A 178 21.51 29.53 -12.78
CA SER A 178 22.51 29.24 -13.81
C SER A 178 22.86 27.75 -13.98
N ASP A 179 22.62 26.88 -12.97
CA ASP A 179 22.92 25.44 -13.07
C ASP A 179 21.68 24.54 -13.24
N ILE A 180 20.49 25.12 -13.29
CA ILE A 180 19.22 24.38 -13.44
C ILE A 180 18.57 24.76 -14.78
N SER A 181 19.28 24.52 -15.87
CA SER A 181 18.73 24.62 -17.23
C SER A 181 17.87 23.41 -17.63
N ARG A 182 17.58 22.49 -16.68
CA ARG A 182 16.62 21.40 -16.90
C ARG A 182 15.50 21.50 -15.88
N PRO A 183 14.28 21.90 -16.28
CA PRO A 183 13.13 21.83 -15.40
C PRO A 183 12.88 20.37 -15.05
N TRP A 184 13.11 20.01 -13.79
CA TRP A 184 12.90 18.66 -13.24
C TRP A 184 11.42 18.24 -13.23
N TYR A 185 10.52 19.13 -13.69
CA TYR A 185 9.07 18.94 -13.77
C TYR A 185 8.44 19.39 -15.09
N SER A 186 9.19 19.51 -16.19
CA SER A 186 8.54 19.63 -17.50
C SER A 186 7.82 18.31 -17.84
N ARG A 187 6.52 18.26 -17.53
CA ARG A 187 5.45 17.55 -18.23
C ARG A 187 5.92 16.34 -19.06
N GLN A 188 5.86 15.14 -18.49
CA GLN A 188 5.67 13.91 -19.26
C GLN A 188 4.22 13.84 -19.76
N THR A 189 3.84 14.81 -20.60
CA THR A 189 2.61 14.74 -21.39
C THR A 189 3.04 14.82 -22.84
N GLY A 190 3.31 13.66 -23.44
CA GLY A 190 3.71 13.52 -24.83
C GLY A 190 4.72 12.40 -25.02
N ASP A 191 4.22 11.22 -25.37
CA ASP A 191 4.74 10.00 -26.04
C ASP A 191 6.20 9.92 -26.56
N SER A 192 7.15 10.61 -25.95
CA SER A 192 8.55 10.54 -26.29
C SER A 192 9.37 10.59 -25.01
N CYS A 193 9.51 9.43 -24.38
CA CYS A 193 10.64 9.22 -23.49
C CYS A 193 11.92 9.52 -24.29
N PRO A 194 12.78 10.45 -23.84
CA PRO A 194 14.13 10.51 -24.39
C PRO A 194 14.81 9.17 -24.12
N PRO A 195 15.61 8.63 -25.07
CA PRO A 195 16.25 7.34 -24.92
C PRO A 195 17.00 7.34 -23.60
N GLU A 196 16.51 6.47 -22.71
CA GLU A 196 16.99 6.33 -21.36
C GLU A 196 18.51 6.18 -21.43
N LYS A 197 19.26 7.13 -20.86
CA LYS A 197 20.51 6.71 -20.23
C LYS A 197 20.06 5.74 -19.16
N PRO A 198 20.38 4.43 -19.26
CA PRO A 198 19.89 3.46 -18.31
C PRO A 198 20.34 3.96 -16.94
N CYS A 199 19.38 4.40 -16.14
CA CYS A 199 19.60 4.61 -14.73
C CYS A 199 20.23 3.30 -14.26
N LYS A 200 21.47 3.36 -13.75
CA LYS A 200 22.09 2.27 -12.99
C LYS A 200 21.22 2.04 -11.75
N SER A 201 20.04 1.45 -11.96
CA SER A 201 19.26 0.83 -10.94
C SER A 201 20.18 -0.23 -10.38
N SER A 202 20.46 -0.15 -9.09
CA SER A 202 21.21 -1.16 -8.36
C SER A 202 20.33 -2.40 -8.21
N LEU A 203 19.99 -3.00 -9.36
CA LEU A 203 19.26 -4.25 -9.50
C LEU A 203 20.01 -5.39 -8.79
N SER A 204 21.31 -5.19 -8.48
CA SER A 204 22.09 -6.16 -7.73
C SER A 204 21.57 -6.38 -6.30
N ARG A 205 20.97 -5.39 -5.63
CA ARG A 205 20.55 -5.57 -4.23
C ARG A 205 19.40 -6.58 -4.06
N PRO A 206 18.25 -6.46 -4.76
CA PRO A 206 17.18 -7.45 -4.62
C PRO A 206 17.60 -8.84 -5.12
N VAL A 207 18.40 -8.92 -6.19
CA VAL A 207 18.93 -10.19 -6.72
C VAL A 207 19.86 -10.86 -5.70
N LEU A 208 20.72 -10.09 -5.05
CA LEU A 208 21.67 -10.60 -4.05
C LEU A 208 20.95 -11.08 -2.78
N VAL A 209 19.90 -10.38 -2.33
CA VAL A 209 19.05 -10.84 -1.21
C VAL A 209 18.33 -12.15 -1.56
N ALA A 210 17.72 -12.24 -2.75
CA ALA A 210 17.06 -13.46 -3.19
C ALA A 210 18.05 -14.65 -3.29
N PHE A 211 19.27 -14.39 -3.76
CA PHE A 211 20.34 -15.38 -3.84
C PHE A 211 20.74 -15.93 -2.45
N PHE A 212 20.92 -15.05 -1.46
CA PHE A 212 21.23 -15.49 -0.08
C PHE A 212 20.09 -16.30 0.55
N ILE A 213 18.83 -15.90 0.34
CA ILE A 213 17.67 -16.67 0.84
C ILE A 213 17.65 -18.07 0.21
N ALA A 214 17.88 -18.17 -1.10
CA ALA A 214 17.93 -19.45 -1.80
C ALA A 214 19.05 -20.36 -1.28
N ILE A 215 20.24 -19.81 -0.98
CA ILE A 215 21.34 -20.56 -0.37
C ILE A 215 20.97 -21.06 1.02
N ILE A 216 20.42 -20.21 1.88
CA ILE A 216 20.05 -20.58 3.26
C ILE A 216 18.99 -21.69 3.23
N MET A 217 17.97 -21.56 2.38
CA MET A 217 16.94 -22.60 2.20
C MET A 217 17.54 -23.92 1.70
N SER A 218 18.48 -23.86 0.76
CA SER A 218 19.16 -25.05 0.23
C SER A 218 20.02 -25.74 1.28
N LEU A 219 20.77 -24.98 2.09
CA LEU A 219 21.56 -25.51 3.21
C LEU A 219 20.67 -26.13 4.28
N PHE A 220 19.54 -25.50 4.60
CA PHE A 220 18.58 -26.04 5.55
C PHE A 220 17.98 -27.36 5.07
N LEU A 221 17.57 -27.44 3.79
CA LEU A 221 17.09 -28.67 3.18
C LEU A 221 18.17 -29.76 3.18
N PHE A 222 19.42 -29.41 2.84
CA PHE A 222 20.54 -30.35 2.89
C PHE A 222 20.79 -30.88 4.29
N TYR A 223 20.76 -30.01 5.30
CA TYR A 223 20.93 -30.39 6.70
C TYR A 223 19.82 -31.33 7.17
N VAL A 224 18.56 -30.99 6.86
CA VAL A 224 17.40 -31.84 7.18
C VAL A 224 17.51 -33.20 6.49
N LEU A 225 17.85 -33.24 5.20
CA LEU A 225 18.01 -34.49 4.46
C LEU A 225 19.21 -35.32 4.92
N LYS A 226 20.27 -34.71 5.45
CA LYS A 226 21.46 -35.45 5.91
C LYS A 226 21.32 -35.96 7.34
N TYR A 227 20.79 -35.16 8.26
CA TYR A 227 20.87 -35.43 9.70
C TYR A 227 19.55 -35.88 10.33
N THR A 228 18.42 -35.78 9.61
CA THR A 228 17.14 -36.29 10.14
C THR A 228 16.86 -37.71 9.66
N SER A 229 16.11 -38.45 10.47
CA SER A 229 15.60 -39.79 10.11
C SER A 229 14.76 -39.78 8.83
N TYR A 230 14.18 -38.63 8.47
CA TYR A 230 13.42 -38.45 7.24
C TYR A 230 14.27 -38.65 5.99
N GLY A 231 15.49 -38.11 5.97
CA GLY A 231 16.40 -38.25 4.85
C GLY A 231 16.91 -39.69 4.65
N SER A 232 17.22 -40.38 5.75
CA SER A 232 17.58 -41.80 5.71
C SER A 232 16.46 -42.66 5.10
N LYS A 233 15.19 -42.36 5.44
CA LYS A 233 14.01 -43.03 4.84
C LYS A 233 13.84 -42.74 3.34
N VAL A 234 14.17 -41.53 2.89
CA VAL A 234 14.11 -41.18 1.45
C VAL A 234 15.20 -41.90 0.67
N ILE A 235 16.42 -41.94 1.19
CA ILE A 235 17.55 -42.64 0.58
C ILE A 235 17.28 -44.15 0.52
N SER A 236 16.76 -44.75 1.60
CA SER A 236 16.41 -46.18 1.62
C SER A 236 15.31 -46.53 0.62
N LYS A 237 14.27 -45.69 0.50
CA LYS A 237 13.23 -45.85 -0.53
C LYS A 237 13.79 -45.78 -1.95
N GLN A 238 14.73 -44.87 -2.22
CA GLN A 238 15.37 -44.80 -3.54
C GLN A 238 16.27 -46.01 -3.81
N LYS A 239 17.03 -46.49 -2.82
CA LYS A 239 17.83 -47.72 -2.95
C LYS A 239 16.95 -48.95 -3.20
N ASN A 240 15.85 -49.12 -2.48
CA ASN A 240 14.91 -50.21 -2.73
C ASN A 240 14.30 -50.15 -4.14
N LYS A 241 14.01 -48.96 -4.68
CA LYS A 241 13.55 -48.81 -6.06
C LYS A 241 14.60 -49.20 -7.10
N ARG A 242 15.88 -48.95 -6.85
CA ARG A 242 16.98 -49.39 -7.73
C ARG A 242 17.17 -50.90 -7.65
N TYR A 243 17.22 -51.44 -6.44
CA TYR A 243 17.34 -52.89 -6.23
C TYR A 243 16.20 -53.70 -6.87
N ASN A 244 14.96 -53.23 -6.76
CA ASN A 244 13.83 -53.87 -7.45
C ASN A 244 13.91 -53.78 -8.98
N ARG A 245 14.62 -52.80 -9.55
CA ARG A 245 14.83 -52.76 -11.01
C ARG A 245 15.88 -53.76 -11.44
N ASP A 246 16.95 -53.90 -10.68
CA ASP A 246 18.03 -54.86 -11.00
C ASP A 246 17.50 -56.31 -10.96
N TYR A 247 16.58 -56.63 -10.03
CA TYR A 247 15.92 -57.94 -9.98
C TYR A 247 15.02 -58.25 -11.18
N ILE A 248 14.38 -57.25 -11.77
CA ILE A 248 13.53 -57.44 -12.96
C ILE A 248 14.39 -57.74 -14.20
N TYR A 249 15.64 -57.30 -14.23
CA TYR A 249 16.56 -57.60 -15.32
C TYR A 249 17.25 -58.96 -15.19
N GLU A 250 17.34 -59.59 -14.02
CA GLU A 250 17.91 -60.94 -13.93
C GLU A 250 16.92 -62.05 -14.33
N GLU A 251 15.61 -61.87 -14.16
CA GLU A 251 14.60 -62.87 -14.58
C GLU A 251 14.22 -62.81 -16.09
N GLY A 252 14.71 -61.81 -16.84
CA GLY A 252 14.30 -61.57 -18.23
C GLY A 252 15.26 -62.01 -19.33
N TRP A 253 16.48 -62.46 -19.01
CA TRP A 253 17.51 -62.78 -20.02
C TRP A 253 17.59 -64.26 -20.43
N ASP A 254 16.76 -65.14 -19.85
CA ASP A 254 16.64 -66.54 -20.28
C ASP A 254 15.58 -66.77 -21.36
N ALA A 255 14.97 -65.71 -21.91
CA ALA A 255 14.18 -65.80 -23.12
C ALA A 255 15.07 -65.45 -24.33
N HIS A 256 15.68 -66.49 -24.91
CA HIS A 256 16.24 -66.46 -26.25
C HIS A 256 15.23 -65.92 -27.26
N GLU A 257 15.37 -64.67 -27.68
CA GLU A 257 14.90 -64.22 -28.98
C GLU A 257 16.10 -63.77 -29.82
N ILE A 258 16.27 -64.51 -30.92
CA ILE A 258 17.28 -64.32 -31.95
C ILE A 258 17.09 -62.92 -32.56
N PRO A 259 18.14 -62.07 -32.68
CA PRO A 259 18.00 -60.80 -33.37
C PRO A 259 17.81 -61.06 -34.87
N GLN A 260 16.60 -60.83 -35.38
CA GLN A 260 16.42 -60.60 -36.81
C GLN A 260 17.11 -59.29 -37.18
N ILE A 261 18.18 -59.44 -37.94
CA ILE A 261 18.85 -58.38 -38.68
C ILE A 261 17.81 -57.81 -39.65
N CYS A 262 17.37 -56.58 -39.42
CA CYS A 262 16.68 -55.79 -40.42
C CYS A 262 17.58 -54.64 -40.83
N ASP A 263 17.92 -54.69 -42.11
CA ASP A 263 18.79 -53.80 -42.84
C ASP A 263 18.40 -52.32 -42.74
N ASN A 264 19.46 -51.52 -42.76
CA ASN A 264 19.47 -50.08 -42.90
C ASN A 264 18.79 -49.64 -44.19
N THR A 265 17.78 -48.77 -44.08
CA THR A 265 17.48 -47.80 -45.14
C THR A 265 17.43 -46.42 -44.53
N TYR A 266 18.49 -45.66 -44.80
CA TYR A 266 18.59 -44.24 -44.52
C TYR A 266 17.56 -43.50 -45.38
N GLU A 267 16.47 -43.02 -44.76
CA GLU A 267 15.68 -41.93 -45.31
C GLU A 267 15.82 -40.70 -44.40
N THR A 268 16.42 -39.65 -44.97
CA THR A 268 16.55 -38.33 -44.37
C THR A 268 15.19 -37.71 -44.12
N PRO A 269 14.87 -37.22 -42.90
CA PRO A 269 13.62 -36.54 -42.64
C PRO A 269 13.59 -35.16 -43.32
N GLN A 270 12.67 -34.97 -44.27
CA GLN A 270 12.33 -33.63 -44.74
C GLN A 270 11.49 -32.92 -43.66
N MET A 271 12.04 -31.84 -43.10
CA MET A 271 11.29 -30.95 -42.22
C MET A 271 10.34 -30.07 -43.04
N TYR A 272 9.06 -30.40 -43.01
CA TYR A 272 7.99 -29.50 -43.44
C TYR A 272 7.72 -28.47 -42.34
N TYR A 273 8.05 -27.21 -42.59
CA TYR A 273 7.58 -26.09 -41.78
C TYR A 273 6.17 -25.70 -42.23
N ASN A 274 5.17 -26.04 -41.43
CA ASN A 274 3.80 -25.59 -41.60
C ASN A 274 3.63 -24.24 -40.89
N THR A 275 3.75 -23.14 -41.64
CA THR A 275 3.37 -21.80 -41.17
C THR A 275 1.95 -21.55 -41.60
N ASN A 276 0.97 -21.71 -40.70
CA ASN A 276 -0.36 -21.08 -40.74
C ASN A 276 -1.23 -21.54 -39.55
N GLU A 277 -0.84 -21.22 -38.32
CA GLU A 277 -1.78 -21.24 -37.18
C GLU A 277 -1.53 -20.03 -36.28
N THR A 278 -2.38 -19.03 -36.43
CA THR A 278 -2.57 -17.95 -35.45
C THR A 278 -3.29 -18.52 -34.23
N PRO A 279 -2.73 -18.39 -33.01
CA PRO A 279 -3.40 -18.90 -31.82
C PRO A 279 -4.54 -17.96 -31.40
N GLU A 280 -5.78 -18.44 -31.52
CA GLU A 280 -6.94 -17.84 -30.87
C GLU A 280 -6.80 -18.02 -29.35
N ILE A 281 -6.66 -16.89 -28.64
CA ILE A 281 -6.60 -16.85 -27.18
C ILE A 281 -8.04 -16.91 -26.66
N HIS A 282 -8.52 -18.12 -26.38
CA HIS A 282 -9.75 -18.33 -25.60
C HIS A 282 -9.48 -18.05 -24.11
N TYR A 283 -9.99 -16.92 -23.62
CA TYR A 283 -10.05 -16.66 -22.18
C TYR A 283 -11.21 -17.47 -21.57
N ASN A 284 -10.85 -18.53 -20.82
CA ASN A 284 -11.79 -19.20 -19.93
C ASN A 284 -12.07 -18.31 -18.72
N MET A 285 -13.25 -17.67 -18.71
CA MET A 285 -13.85 -17.09 -17.49
C MET A 285 -14.19 -18.24 -16.54
N TYR A 286 -13.37 -18.42 -15.50
CA TYR A 286 -13.75 -19.24 -14.35
C TYR A 286 -14.66 -18.42 -13.43
N ASP A 287 -15.94 -18.79 -13.42
CA ASP A 287 -16.95 -18.34 -12.46
C ASP A 287 -16.73 -19.09 -11.14
N ASP A 288 -16.01 -18.46 -10.21
CA ASP A 288 -15.83 -18.95 -8.84
C ASP A 288 -17.00 -18.47 -7.96
N SER A 289 -18.14 -19.14 -8.13
CA SER A 289 -19.30 -19.00 -7.28
C SER A 289 -19.71 -20.36 -6.73
N ARG A 290 -19.11 -20.79 -5.60
CA ARG A 290 -19.75 -21.59 -4.52
C ARG A 290 -18.73 -22.11 -3.49
N ARG A 291 -18.82 -21.58 -2.27
CA ARG A 291 -19.00 -22.33 -0.99
C ARG A 291 -18.66 -21.42 0.20
N ARG A 292 -19.68 -20.81 0.82
CA ARG A 292 -19.59 -20.43 2.23
C ARG A 292 -20.25 -21.52 3.06
N ILE A 293 -19.43 -22.18 3.87
CA ILE A 293 -19.86 -23.06 4.95
C ILE A 293 -20.25 -22.14 6.11
N ILE A 294 -21.50 -22.24 6.55
CA ILE A 294 -21.99 -21.60 7.78
C ILE A 294 -21.60 -22.53 8.93
N TYR A 295 -20.75 -22.05 9.84
CA TYR A 295 -20.66 -22.63 11.18
C TYR A 295 -21.54 -21.83 12.11
N ASN A 296 -22.65 -22.43 12.53
CA ASN A 296 -23.35 -22.02 13.75
C ASN A 296 -22.66 -22.73 14.92
N SER A 297 -22.14 -21.97 15.88
CA SER A 297 -21.78 -22.48 17.20
C SER A 297 -22.76 -21.91 18.23
N TYR A 298 -23.25 -22.83 19.06
CA TYR A 298 -24.06 -22.62 20.25
C TYR A 298 -23.37 -21.71 21.28
#